data_AF-A0A3S9M338-F1
#
_entry.id   AF-A0A3S9M338-F1
#
_cell.length_a   1.000
_cell.length_b   1.000
_cell.length_c   1.000
_cell.angle_alpha   90.00
_cell.angle_beta   90.00
_cell.angle_gamma   90.00
#
_symmetry.space_group_name_H-M   'P 1'
#
loop_
_entity.id
_entity.type
_entity.pdbx_description
1 polymer ?
#
loop_
_entity_poly.entity_id
_entity_poly.type
_entity_poly.pdbx_seq_one_letter_code
_entity_poly.pdbx_strand_id
1 'polypeptide(L)'
;MQQSAVPELAHAHTRPIHWLATATAVAAVVALSSVLQPNSATAAQTAGPEARKTPAATTPLDPTGVDYPLQCGPVKAVVVKKATGDLDGDGSPETVAVVHCDSPMGTPPDGVYVLTRSAETAAPRIVATLVDPKDSITVSDIAVRDGAVVGDLLGYSTQDVPRCCPDVKDSAKWQWENGAFVRSTPAGAHSV
;
A
#
# COMPACT_ATOMS: atom_id res chain seq x y z
N MET A 1 28.48 7.57 67.22
CA MET A 1 27.77 6.61 66.34
C MET A 1 28.65 6.33 65.13
N GLN A 2 28.82 5.04 64.83
CA GLN A 2 29.72 4.44 63.84
C GLN A 2 29.45 4.85 62.39
N GLN A 3 30.50 4.75 61.56
CA GLN A 3 30.47 4.87 60.10
C GLN A 3 29.51 3.86 59.45
N SER A 4 28.74 4.32 58.45
CA SER A 4 28.19 3.46 57.40
C SER A 4 29.19 3.40 56.25
N ALA A 5 29.72 2.21 55.98
CA ALA A 5 30.52 1.90 54.80
C ALA A 5 29.58 1.74 53.60
N VAL A 6 29.66 2.66 52.64
CA VAL A 6 29.15 2.42 51.28
C VAL A 6 30.37 2.07 50.43
N PRO A 7 30.33 1.02 49.58
CA PRO A 7 31.44 0.70 48.70
C PRO A 7 31.73 1.89 47.81
N GLU A 8 32.95 2.42 47.91
CA GLU A 8 33.47 3.40 46.96
C GLU A 8 33.41 2.76 45.58
N LEU A 9 32.55 3.30 44.69
CA LEU A 9 32.62 3.01 43.28
C LEU A 9 34.05 3.34 42.85
N ALA A 10 34.87 2.30 42.68
CA ALA A 10 36.17 2.42 42.07
C ALA A 10 35.95 3.17 40.76
N HIS A 11 36.44 4.41 40.71
CA HIS A 11 36.33 5.25 39.55
C HIS A 11 36.98 4.46 38.41
N ALA A 12 36.15 4.00 37.47
CA ALA A 12 36.62 3.40 36.24
C ALA A 12 37.33 4.50 35.46
N HIS A 13 38.61 4.71 35.77
CA HIS A 13 39.47 5.65 35.09
C HIS A 13 39.59 5.17 33.64
N THR A 14 38.80 5.77 32.76
CA THR A 14 38.85 5.52 31.33
C THR A 14 40.22 5.95 30.84
N ARG A 15 41.14 4.98 30.71
CA ARG A 15 42.49 5.27 30.23
C ARG A 15 42.37 5.89 28.83
N PRO A 16 43.18 6.90 28.49
CA PRO A 16 43.16 7.57 27.17
C PRO A 16 43.22 6.58 25.98
N ILE A 17 43.82 5.43 26.20
CA ILE A 17 43.88 4.30 25.27
C ILE A 17 42.50 3.77 24.84
N HIS A 18 41.48 3.81 25.69
CA HIS A 18 40.12 3.37 25.32
C HIS A 18 39.47 4.36 24.35
N TRP A 19 39.70 5.66 24.55
CA TRP A 19 39.26 6.70 23.63
C TRP A 19 39.98 6.64 22.30
N LEU A 20 41.28 6.32 22.31
CA LEU A 20 42.04 6.05 21.09
C LEU A 20 41.46 4.85 20.33
N ALA A 21 41.18 3.74 21.02
CA ALA A 21 40.60 2.54 20.40
C ALA A 21 39.23 2.80 19.76
N THR A 22 38.36 3.57 20.41
CA THR A 22 37.07 3.97 19.81
C THR A 22 37.24 4.89 18.62
N ALA A 23 38.19 5.84 18.68
CA ALA A 23 38.44 6.75 17.58
C ALA A 23 39.00 6.03 16.34
N THR A 24 39.90 5.06 16.51
CA THR A 24 40.39 4.23 15.39
C THR A 24 39.31 3.33 14.82
N ALA A 25 38.43 2.76 15.65
CA ALA A 25 37.31 1.96 15.17
C ALA A 25 36.35 2.78 14.30
N VAL A 26 35.98 4.00 14.73
CA VAL A 26 35.11 4.89 13.95
C VAL A 26 35.82 5.35 12.67
N ALA A 27 37.09 5.74 12.74
CA ALA A 27 37.87 6.13 11.57
C ALA A 27 38.01 4.99 10.55
N ALA A 28 38.18 3.76 11.01
CA ALA A 28 38.21 2.57 10.14
C ALA A 28 36.85 2.34 9.46
N VAL A 29 35.73 2.46 10.17
CA VAL A 29 34.40 2.34 9.57
C VAL A 29 34.18 3.41 8.49
N VAL A 30 34.54 4.66 8.77
CA VAL A 30 34.42 5.76 7.78
C VAL A 30 35.35 5.53 6.58
N ALA A 31 36.59 5.11 6.81
CA ALA A 31 37.55 4.83 5.74
C ALA A 31 37.17 3.59 4.90
N LEU A 32 36.55 2.57 5.49
CA LEU A 32 36.06 1.40 4.74
C LEU A 32 34.72 1.65 4.04
N SER A 33 33.94 2.64 4.48
CA SER A 33 32.66 2.97 3.83
C SER A 33 32.81 3.48 2.38
N SER A 34 33.98 4.01 2.02
CA SER A 34 34.29 4.43 0.65
C SER A 34 34.67 3.28 -0.29
N VAL A 35 34.83 2.05 0.22
CA VAL A 35 35.14 0.87 -0.62
C VAL A 35 33.85 0.19 -1.11
N LEU A 36 32.74 0.38 -0.39
CA LEU A 36 31.39 0.03 -0.84
C LEU A 36 30.68 1.27 -1.38
N GLN A 37 31.23 1.89 -2.44
CA GLN A 37 30.42 2.81 -3.21
C GLN A 37 29.39 1.98 -4.01
N PRO A 38 28.09 2.32 -3.98
CA PRO A 38 27.21 1.85 -5.05
C PRO A 38 27.84 2.31 -6.37
N ASN A 39 27.81 1.43 -7.37
CA ASN A 39 28.30 1.74 -8.72
C ASN A 39 27.88 3.17 -9.07
N SER A 40 28.84 3.98 -9.55
CA SER A 40 28.57 5.32 -10.04
C SER A 40 27.28 5.32 -10.84
N ALA A 41 26.29 6.09 -10.41
CA ALA A 41 25.19 6.47 -11.27
C ALA A 41 25.79 7.35 -12.37
N THR A 42 26.39 6.71 -13.37
CA THR A 42 26.74 7.35 -14.62
C THR A 42 25.43 7.82 -15.19
N ALA A 43 25.13 9.10 -15.00
CA ALA A 43 24.22 9.81 -15.88
C ALA A 43 24.86 9.74 -17.27
N ALA A 44 24.55 8.67 -17.99
CA ALA A 44 24.80 8.61 -19.41
C ALA A 44 23.96 9.74 -20.00
N GLN A 45 24.60 10.87 -20.26
CA GLN A 45 24.09 11.81 -21.24
C GLN A 45 24.13 11.05 -22.56
N THR A 46 23.01 10.40 -22.89
CA THR A 46 22.84 9.77 -24.19
C THR A 46 22.96 10.88 -25.22
N ALA A 47 24.01 10.78 -26.04
CA ALA A 47 24.11 11.55 -27.26
C ALA A 47 22.90 11.22 -28.15
N GLY A 48 22.07 12.23 -28.44
CA GLY A 48 21.01 12.18 -29.45
C GLY A 48 19.76 11.35 -29.08
N PRO A 49 18.57 11.75 -29.58
CA PRO A 49 17.36 10.98 -29.38
C PRO A 49 17.38 9.76 -30.31
N GLU A 50 18.03 8.69 -29.88
CA GLU A 50 17.60 7.37 -30.32
C GLU A 50 16.34 7.05 -29.51
N ALA A 51 15.22 6.94 -30.21
CA ALA A 51 13.92 6.63 -29.62
C ALA A 51 14.01 5.27 -28.90
N ARG A 52 14.39 5.30 -27.62
CA ARG A 52 14.19 4.18 -26.71
C ARG A 52 12.70 3.90 -26.78
N LYS A 53 12.34 2.76 -27.37
CA LYS A 53 10.96 2.28 -27.40
C LYS A 53 10.51 2.21 -25.95
N THR A 54 9.74 3.21 -25.52
CA THR A 54 8.94 3.12 -24.30
C THR A 54 8.17 1.81 -24.44
N PRO A 55 8.20 0.91 -23.45
CA PRO A 55 7.30 -0.24 -23.45
C PRO A 55 5.91 0.28 -23.79
N ALA A 56 5.28 -0.32 -24.80
CA ALA A 56 3.94 0.10 -25.19
C ALA A 56 3.06 0.04 -23.93
N ALA A 57 2.40 1.15 -23.60
CA ALA A 57 1.55 1.21 -22.42
C ALA A 57 0.54 0.06 -22.49
N THR A 58 0.68 -0.91 -21.59
CA THR A 58 -0.19 -2.09 -21.61
C THR A 58 -1.59 -1.65 -21.23
N THR A 59 -2.57 -1.87 -22.11
CA THR A 59 -3.96 -1.43 -21.88
C THR A 59 -4.51 -2.03 -20.57
N PRO A 60 -5.11 -1.25 -19.66
CA PRO A 60 -5.67 -1.77 -18.41
C PRO A 60 -6.66 -2.92 -18.64
N LEU A 61 -6.76 -3.85 -17.69
CA LEU A 61 -7.68 -4.98 -17.81
C LEU A 61 -9.14 -4.53 -17.77
N ASP A 62 -9.98 -5.15 -18.58
CA ASP A 62 -11.43 -5.03 -18.45
C ASP A 62 -11.91 -5.89 -17.25
N PRO A 63 -12.53 -5.28 -16.23
CA PRO A 63 -13.03 -6.01 -15.07
C PRO A 63 -14.36 -6.72 -15.33
N THR A 64 -14.98 -6.56 -16.51
CA THR A 64 -16.25 -7.21 -16.83
C THR A 64 -16.09 -8.70 -17.09
N GLY A 65 -17.08 -9.49 -16.66
CA GLY A 65 -17.08 -10.95 -16.86
C GLY A 65 -16.11 -11.74 -15.98
N VAL A 66 -15.45 -11.10 -15.01
CA VAL A 66 -14.61 -11.76 -14.00
C VAL A 66 -15.47 -12.41 -12.94
N ASP A 67 -15.09 -13.61 -12.51
CA ASP A 67 -15.74 -14.33 -11.43
C ASP A 67 -15.35 -13.75 -10.07
N TYR A 68 -16.10 -12.75 -9.62
CA TYR A 68 -15.91 -12.15 -8.29
C TYR A 68 -16.43 -13.06 -7.18
N PRO A 69 -15.74 -13.16 -6.03
CA PRO A 69 -16.11 -14.05 -4.93
C PRO A 69 -17.28 -13.50 -4.09
N LEU A 70 -18.38 -13.09 -4.73
CA LEU A 70 -19.62 -12.65 -4.08
C LEU A 70 -20.66 -13.77 -4.14
N GLN A 71 -21.41 -13.94 -3.04
CA GLN A 71 -22.56 -14.84 -3.00
C GLN A 71 -23.85 -14.08 -3.33
N CYS A 72 -24.07 -13.79 -4.62
CA CYS A 72 -25.23 -13.04 -5.08
C CYS A 72 -26.54 -13.85 -5.22
N GLY A 73 -26.50 -15.15 -4.95
CA GLY A 73 -27.65 -16.02 -5.16
C GLY A 73 -28.09 -16.01 -6.63
N PRO A 74 -29.37 -15.71 -6.93
CA PRO A 74 -29.88 -15.75 -8.31
C PRO A 74 -29.52 -14.51 -9.15
N VAL A 75 -29.05 -13.42 -8.54
CA VAL A 75 -28.67 -12.20 -9.27
C VAL A 75 -27.18 -12.20 -9.61
N LYS A 76 -26.80 -11.36 -10.57
CA LYS A 76 -25.40 -11.27 -11.03
C LYS A 76 -24.60 -10.31 -10.17
N ALA A 77 -23.29 -10.52 -10.10
CA ALA A 77 -22.37 -9.49 -9.64
C ALA A 77 -22.17 -8.46 -10.77
N VAL A 78 -22.11 -7.18 -10.43
CA VAL A 78 -21.92 -6.07 -11.37
C VAL A 78 -20.80 -5.16 -10.90
N VAL A 79 -19.94 -4.75 -11.84
CA VAL A 79 -18.89 -3.75 -11.60
C VAL A 79 -19.52 -2.37 -11.70
N VAL A 80 -19.52 -1.61 -10.61
CA VAL A 80 -20.15 -0.28 -10.55
C VAL A 80 -19.16 0.87 -10.61
N LYS A 81 -17.92 0.65 -10.19
CA LYS A 81 -16.81 1.60 -10.33
C LYS A 81 -15.54 0.85 -10.65
N LYS A 82 -14.60 1.54 -11.29
CA LYS A 82 -13.25 1.02 -11.52
C LYS A 82 -12.22 2.14 -11.50
N ALA A 83 -11.02 1.79 -11.09
CA ALA A 83 -9.83 2.61 -11.21
C ALA A 83 -8.68 1.76 -11.74
N THR A 84 -7.71 2.37 -12.39
CA THR A 84 -6.57 1.64 -12.98
C THR A 84 -5.29 2.39 -12.72
N GLY A 85 -4.20 1.67 -12.49
CA GLY A 85 -2.87 2.23 -12.30
C GLY A 85 -1.89 1.14 -11.90
N ASP A 86 -0.61 1.47 -12.02
CA ASP A 86 0.48 0.59 -11.62
C ASP A 86 0.59 0.59 -10.08
N LEU A 87 0.16 -0.50 -9.44
CA LEU A 87 0.06 -0.61 -7.98
C LEU A 87 1.29 -1.28 -7.35
N ASP A 88 2.08 -2.03 -8.12
CA ASP A 88 3.26 -2.74 -7.64
C ASP A 88 4.59 -2.19 -8.22
N GLY A 89 4.51 -1.24 -9.15
CA GLY A 89 5.66 -0.54 -9.73
C GLY A 89 6.32 -1.28 -10.89
N ASP A 90 5.69 -2.32 -11.45
CA ASP A 90 6.25 -3.13 -12.55
C ASP A 90 6.05 -2.52 -13.95
N GLY A 91 5.29 -1.41 -14.04
CA GLY A 91 4.96 -0.70 -15.28
C GLY A 91 3.71 -1.22 -15.99
N SER A 92 3.06 -2.27 -15.49
CA SER A 92 1.76 -2.76 -15.95
C SER A 92 0.64 -2.20 -15.06
N PRO A 93 -0.43 -1.63 -15.63
CA PRO A 93 -1.53 -1.17 -14.80
C PRO A 93 -2.41 -2.33 -14.33
N GLU A 94 -2.64 -2.39 -13.02
CA GLU A 94 -3.72 -3.15 -12.38
C GLU A 94 -5.06 -2.45 -12.59
N THR A 95 -6.14 -3.22 -12.42
CA THR A 95 -7.51 -2.72 -12.36
C THR A 95 -8.09 -2.98 -10.97
N VAL A 96 -8.57 -1.92 -10.31
CA VAL A 96 -9.39 -2.00 -9.11
C VAL A 96 -10.86 -1.97 -9.52
N ALA A 97 -11.63 -2.95 -9.11
CA ALA A 97 -13.06 -3.07 -9.38
C ALA A 97 -13.87 -2.98 -8.09
N VAL A 98 -14.87 -2.09 -8.08
CA VAL A 98 -15.91 -2.05 -7.05
C VAL A 98 -17.10 -2.83 -7.57
N VAL A 99 -17.52 -3.85 -6.82
CA VAL A 99 -18.47 -4.84 -7.27
C VAL A 99 -19.51 -5.09 -6.19
N HIS A 100 -20.77 -5.17 -6.58
CA HIS A 100 -21.83 -5.66 -5.72
C HIS A 100 -22.81 -6.54 -6.49
N CYS A 101 -23.73 -7.17 -5.79
CA CYS A 101 -24.81 -7.93 -6.40
C CYS A 101 -25.85 -6.99 -7.01
N ASP A 102 -26.34 -7.28 -8.21
CA ASP A 102 -27.39 -6.54 -8.91
C ASP A 102 -28.76 -6.76 -8.24
N SER A 103 -28.91 -6.17 -7.05
CA SER A 103 -30.12 -6.24 -6.26
C SER A 103 -31.07 -5.13 -6.72
N PRO A 104 -32.33 -5.46 -7.08
CA PRO A 104 -33.30 -4.44 -7.43
C PRO A 104 -33.69 -3.57 -6.23
N MET A 105 -33.43 -4.01 -5.00
CA MET A 105 -33.87 -3.35 -3.76
C MET A 105 -32.70 -3.09 -2.81
N GLY A 106 -32.63 -1.87 -2.27
CA GLY A 106 -31.61 -1.44 -1.32
C GLY A 106 -30.27 -1.08 -1.98
N THR A 107 -29.27 -0.75 -1.16
CA THR A 107 -27.88 -0.56 -1.59
C THR A 107 -27.08 -1.76 -1.08
N PRO A 108 -26.79 -2.74 -1.94
CA PRO A 108 -25.97 -3.88 -1.54
C PRO A 108 -24.57 -3.40 -1.15
N PRO A 109 -23.92 -4.07 -0.18
CA PRO A 109 -22.56 -3.72 0.18
C PRO A 109 -21.60 -4.03 -0.97
N ASP A 110 -20.57 -3.20 -1.08
CA ASP A 110 -19.57 -3.31 -2.12
C ASP A 110 -18.41 -4.20 -1.66
N GLY A 111 -17.88 -4.97 -2.59
CA GLY A 111 -16.54 -5.55 -2.51
C GLY A 111 -15.59 -4.76 -3.39
N VAL A 112 -14.35 -4.59 -2.94
CA VAL A 112 -13.29 -3.96 -3.73
C VAL A 112 -12.22 -4.99 -4.03
N TYR A 113 -11.97 -5.24 -5.31
CA TYR A 113 -11.05 -6.27 -5.77
C TYR A 113 -9.94 -5.67 -6.63
N VAL A 114 -8.73 -6.18 -6.49
CA VAL A 114 -7.59 -5.83 -7.35
C VAL A 114 -7.36 -6.95 -8.35
N LEU A 115 -7.31 -6.58 -9.62
CA LEU A 115 -7.09 -7.47 -10.74
C LEU A 115 -5.75 -7.17 -11.41
N THR A 116 -5.02 -8.22 -11.75
CA THR A 116 -3.82 -8.16 -12.60
C THR A 116 -3.92 -9.19 -13.72
N ARG A 117 -2.99 -9.17 -14.69
CA ARG A 117 -2.91 -10.19 -15.75
C ARG A 117 -2.21 -11.43 -15.23
N SER A 118 -2.76 -12.60 -15.55
CA SER A 118 -1.98 -13.83 -15.46
C SER A 118 -0.83 -13.79 -16.47
N ALA A 119 0.39 -14.11 -16.02
CA ALA A 119 1.56 -14.18 -16.89
C ALA A 119 1.42 -15.25 -17.99
N GLU A 120 0.63 -16.30 -17.74
CA GLU A 120 0.49 -17.45 -18.64
C GLU A 120 -0.62 -17.26 -19.69
N THR A 121 -1.76 -16.67 -19.30
CA THR A 121 -2.97 -16.64 -20.13
C THR A 121 -3.44 -15.23 -20.49
N ALA A 122 -2.79 -14.19 -19.96
CA ALA A 122 -3.22 -12.80 -20.03
C ALA A 122 -4.65 -12.53 -19.49
N ALA A 123 -5.30 -13.54 -18.91
CA ALA A 123 -6.63 -13.42 -18.33
C ALA A 123 -6.58 -12.59 -17.04
N PRO A 124 -7.64 -11.82 -16.74
CA PRO A 124 -7.77 -11.16 -15.45
C PRO A 124 -7.80 -12.19 -14.31
N ARG A 125 -7.02 -11.97 -13.26
CA ARG A 125 -7.11 -12.71 -12.00
C ARG A 125 -7.22 -11.74 -10.83
N ILE A 126 -8.02 -12.11 -9.83
CA ILE A 126 -8.11 -11.36 -8.58
C ILE A 126 -6.89 -11.70 -7.72
N VAL A 127 -6.17 -10.68 -7.25
CA VAL A 127 -4.99 -10.83 -6.38
C VAL A 127 -5.20 -10.29 -4.98
N ALA A 128 -6.20 -9.43 -4.78
CA ALA A 128 -6.55 -8.92 -3.46
C ALA A 128 -8.03 -8.55 -3.35
N THR A 129 -8.52 -8.59 -2.11
CA THR A 129 -9.80 -8.00 -1.69
C THR A 129 -9.49 -6.90 -0.68
N LEU A 130 -9.76 -5.65 -1.05
CA LEU A 130 -9.48 -4.47 -0.22
C LEU A 130 -10.63 -4.12 0.73
N VAL A 131 -11.85 -4.47 0.32
CA VAL A 131 -13.09 -4.36 1.11
C VAL A 131 -13.85 -5.67 0.94
N ASP A 132 -14.19 -6.34 2.05
CA ASP A 132 -15.05 -7.52 2.03
C ASP A 132 -16.52 -7.04 2.09
N PRO A 133 -17.41 -7.50 1.18
CA PRO A 133 -18.83 -7.16 1.24
C PRO A 133 -19.50 -7.42 2.61
N LYS A 134 -18.95 -8.32 3.43
CA LYS A 134 -19.42 -8.60 4.80
C LYS A 134 -19.26 -7.41 5.74
N ASP A 135 -18.31 -6.52 5.47
CA ASP A 135 -18.05 -5.32 6.27
C ASP A 135 -19.18 -4.29 6.13
N SER A 136 -20.16 -4.53 5.27
CA SER A 136 -21.32 -3.65 5.08
C SER A 136 -20.94 -2.23 4.64
N ILE A 137 -19.87 -2.10 3.86
CA ILE A 137 -19.36 -0.84 3.35
C ILE A 137 -19.94 -0.58 1.95
N THR A 138 -20.25 0.68 1.67
CA THR A 138 -20.53 1.19 0.32
C THR A 138 -19.41 2.14 -0.09
N VAL A 139 -18.93 2.03 -1.32
CA VAL A 139 -17.82 2.83 -1.86
C VAL A 139 -18.40 3.98 -2.68
N SER A 140 -18.30 5.20 -2.17
CA SER A 140 -18.77 6.39 -2.89
C SER A 140 -17.79 6.85 -3.96
N ASP A 141 -16.49 6.70 -3.73
CA ASP A 141 -15.45 7.01 -4.73
C ASP A 141 -14.24 6.07 -4.62
N ILE A 142 -13.55 5.86 -5.74
CA ILE A 142 -12.35 5.03 -5.83
C ILE A 142 -11.41 5.59 -6.90
N ALA A 143 -10.12 5.69 -6.56
CA ALA A 143 -9.09 6.13 -7.48
C ALA A 143 -7.75 5.43 -7.21
N VAL A 144 -6.85 5.45 -8.19
CA VAL A 144 -5.44 5.11 -7.99
C VAL A 144 -4.64 6.41 -8.04
N ARG A 145 -3.82 6.66 -7.01
CA ARG A 145 -2.97 7.84 -6.84
C ARG A 145 -1.62 7.40 -6.31
N ASP A 146 -0.55 7.76 -7.00
CA ASP A 146 0.84 7.50 -6.58
C ASP A 146 1.09 6.02 -6.18
N GLY A 147 0.58 5.08 -6.98
CA GLY A 147 0.71 3.64 -6.73
C GLY A 147 -0.14 3.10 -5.57
N ALA A 148 -1.04 3.90 -5.01
CA ALA A 148 -1.96 3.50 -3.96
C ALA A 148 -3.42 3.59 -4.43
N VAL A 149 -4.25 2.68 -3.93
CA VAL A 149 -5.70 2.77 -4.07
C VAL A 149 -6.20 3.71 -2.98
N VAL A 150 -6.99 4.71 -3.34
CA VAL A 150 -7.67 5.61 -2.40
C VAL A 150 -9.17 5.52 -2.61
N GLY A 151 -9.94 5.50 -1.54
CA GLY A 151 -11.40 5.39 -1.63
C GLY A 151 -12.14 6.08 -0.50
N ASP A 152 -13.31 6.60 -0.84
CA ASP A 152 -14.28 7.17 0.10
C ASP A 152 -15.33 6.12 0.43
N LEU A 153 -15.50 5.85 1.72
CA LEU A 153 -16.26 4.72 2.24
C LEU A 153 -17.41 5.21 3.12
N LEU A 154 -18.57 4.58 2.95
CA LEU A 154 -19.75 4.77 3.77
C LEU A 154 -20.03 3.49 4.55
N GLY A 155 -20.17 3.61 5.86
CA GLY A 155 -20.39 2.48 6.76
C GLY A 155 -21.41 2.78 7.85
N TYR A 156 -21.46 1.91 8.86
CA TYR A 156 -22.44 1.95 9.94
C TYR A 156 -21.73 1.95 11.29
N SER A 157 -22.12 2.86 12.18
CA SER A 157 -21.53 2.94 13.53
C SER A 157 -21.97 1.77 14.42
N THR A 158 -23.19 1.27 14.20
CA THR A 158 -23.80 0.17 14.94
C THR A 158 -24.75 -0.64 14.05
N GLN A 159 -25.20 -1.80 14.54
CA GLN A 159 -26.19 -2.63 13.82
C GLN A 159 -27.61 -2.06 13.86
N ASP A 160 -27.89 -1.08 14.73
CA ASP A 160 -29.21 -0.45 14.87
C ASP A 160 -29.46 0.64 13.82
N VAL A 161 -28.40 1.07 13.11
CA VAL A 161 -28.51 2.08 12.06
C VAL A 161 -29.25 1.47 10.85
N PRO A 162 -30.33 2.11 10.35
CA PRO A 162 -31.06 1.61 9.19
C PRO A 162 -30.17 1.49 7.95
N ARG A 163 -30.29 0.38 7.22
CA ARG A 163 -29.53 0.08 6.00
C ARG A 163 -29.70 1.10 4.85
N CYS A 164 -30.72 1.95 4.89
CA CYS A 164 -30.87 3.04 3.93
C CYS A 164 -29.82 4.15 4.08
N CYS A 165 -29.17 4.19 5.24
CA CYS A 165 -28.72 5.43 5.82
C CYS A 165 -27.39 5.21 6.58
N PRO A 166 -26.30 4.86 5.88
CA PRO A 166 -24.97 4.76 6.50
C PRO A 166 -24.59 6.09 7.17
N ASP A 167 -24.14 6.03 8.42
CA ASP A 167 -23.88 7.17 9.28
C ASP A 167 -22.38 7.40 9.54
N VAL A 168 -21.51 6.50 9.08
CA VAL A 168 -20.06 6.64 9.13
C VAL A 168 -19.52 6.99 7.75
N LYS A 169 -18.67 8.02 7.71
CA LYS A 169 -17.87 8.37 6.53
C LYS A 169 -16.40 8.16 6.89
N ASP A 170 -15.70 7.40 6.07
CA ASP A 170 -14.29 7.11 6.24
C ASP A 170 -13.56 7.26 4.91
N SER A 171 -12.25 7.44 4.97
CA SER A 171 -11.37 7.42 3.80
C SER A 171 -10.30 6.38 4.01
N ALA A 172 -9.98 5.65 2.96
CA ALA A 172 -9.01 4.56 3.01
C ALA A 172 -7.95 4.73 1.93
N LYS A 173 -6.73 4.39 2.29
CA LYS A 173 -5.60 4.22 1.37
C LYS A 173 -5.11 2.78 1.51
N TRP A 174 -5.02 2.07 0.41
CA TRP A 174 -4.37 0.76 0.34
C TRP A 174 -3.10 0.87 -0.49
N GLN A 175 -1.99 0.45 0.07
CA GLN A 175 -0.68 0.46 -0.60
C GLN A 175 -0.10 -0.95 -0.62
N TRP A 176 0.49 -1.33 -1.75
CA TRP A 176 1.20 -2.59 -1.87
C TRP A 176 2.49 -2.54 -1.06
N GLU A 177 2.60 -3.42 -0.08
CA GLU A 177 3.78 -3.55 0.78
C GLU A 177 4.06 -5.04 0.99
N ASN A 178 5.28 -5.46 0.63
CA ASN A 178 5.79 -6.80 0.94
C ASN A 178 4.87 -7.97 0.52
N GLY A 179 4.18 -7.86 -0.62
CA GLY A 179 3.33 -8.93 -1.14
C GLY A 179 1.86 -8.86 -0.75
N ALA A 180 1.43 -7.79 -0.06
CA ALA A 180 0.03 -7.58 0.31
C ALA A 180 -0.35 -6.10 0.27
N PHE A 181 -1.65 -5.81 0.16
CA PHE A 181 -2.16 -4.45 0.33
C PHE A 181 -2.38 -4.14 1.81
N VAL A 182 -1.74 -3.08 2.30
CA VAL A 182 -1.89 -2.59 3.67
C VAL A 182 -2.84 -1.39 3.66
N ARG A 183 -3.89 -1.44 4.49
CA ARG A 183 -4.85 -0.35 4.66
C ARG A 183 -4.32 0.67 5.67
N SER A 184 -4.45 1.95 5.34
CA SER A 184 -4.22 3.09 6.21
C SER A 184 -5.31 4.15 6.00
N THR A 185 -5.44 5.09 6.92
CA THR A 185 -6.23 6.30 6.70
C THR A 185 -5.35 7.33 5.98
N PRO A 186 -5.79 7.92 4.86
CA PRO A 186 -5.08 9.05 4.25
C PRO A 186 -4.80 10.13 5.30
N ALA A 187 -3.62 10.74 5.24
CA ALA A 187 -3.35 11.90 6.08
C ALA A 187 -4.41 12.96 5.77
N GLY A 188 -5.29 13.25 6.74
CA GLY A 188 -6.28 14.29 6.59
C GLY A 188 -5.56 15.58 6.24
N ALA A 189 -6.00 16.28 5.20
CA ALA A 189 -5.58 17.66 5.00
C ALA A 189 -6.10 18.45 6.21
N HIS A 190 -5.25 18.63 7.22
CA HIS A 190 -5.54 19.49 8.35
C HIS A 190 -5.87 20.87 7.77
N SER A 191 -7.14 21.24 7.83
CA SER A 191 -7.58 22.58 7.50
C SER A 191 -7.04 23.48 8.62
N VAL A 192 -6.13 24.38 8.27
CA VAL A 192 -5.68 25.47 9.14
C VAL A 192 -6.66 26.62 9.02
#